data_AF-A0A931S0W2-F1
#
_entry.id   AF-A0A931S0W2-F1
#
_cell.length_a   1.000
_cell.length_b   1.000
_cell.length_c   1.000
_cell.angle_alpha   90.00
_cell.angle_beta   90.00
_cell.angle_gamma   90.00
#
_symmetry.space_group_name_H-M   'P 1'
#
loop_
_entity.id
_entity.type
_entity.pdbx_description
1 polymer ?
#
loop_
_entity_poly.entity_id
_entity_poly.type
_entity_poly.pdbx_seq_one_letter_code
_entity_poly.pdbx_strand_id
1 'polypeptide(L)'
;MNTLNKIQKKFEEIYRLPQLDSVQDYLINEKTVRLNHPHFRRPLEETLLVIEKPSEIQIGLYIAEEILQRLEVTSPFEELGPHNLDDFCTAVEGVSHFLFVLTRWSQERSVSSLELELQAEVDKFVLCLFVLEKQQKNPARHRLTASLFENYHLVPSMNLEDRNRYDLANKLAWQYCHILAKTLHPLDRPELVQEIRRFHRKGLQDKIHILTSRRRRSSLPT
;
A
#
# COMPACT_ATOMS: atom_id res chain seq x y z
N MET A 1 -14.82 -13.96 6.54
CA MET A 1 -13.58 -13.17 6.69
C MET A 1 -13.76 -11.88 5.91
N ASN A 2 -13.73 -10.73 6.58
CA ASN A 2 -13.93 -9.43 5.95
C ASN A 2 -12.73 -9.01 5.08
N THR A 3 -12.91 -7.93 4.30
CA THR A 3 -11.95 -7.50 3.27
C THR A 3 -10.57 -7.18 3.84
N LEU A 4 -10.47 -6.53 5.01
CA LEU A 4 -9.17 -6.21 5.63
C LEU A 4 -8.37 -7.46 6.00
N ASN A 5 -9.01 -8.48 6.58
CA ASN A 5 -8.35 -9.74 6.88
C ASN A 5 -7.94 -10.52 5.62
N LYS A 6 -8.69 -10.38 4.52
CA LYS A 6 -8.29 -10.93 3.20
C LYS A 6 -7.03 -10.23 2.68
N ILE A 7 -6.95 -8.91 2.81
CA ILE A 7 -5.76 -8.11 2.44
C ILE A 7 -4.56 -8.53 3.29
N GLN A 8 -4.71 -8.55 4.63
CA GLN A 8 -3.64 -8.93 5.55
C GLN A 8 -3.05 -10.30 5.20
N LYS A 9 -3.91 -11.32 5.06
CA LYS A 9 -3.45 -12.67 4.70
C LYS A 9 -2.71 -12.72 3.37
N LYS A 10 -3.11 -11.89 2.41
CA LYS A 10 -2.40 -11.81 1.12
C LYS A 10 -1.01 -11.21 1.30
N PHE A 11 -0.84 -10.17 2.11
CA PHE A 11 0.49 -9.61 2.39
C PHE A 11 1.36 -10.55 3.22
N GLU A 12 0.80 -11.23 4.22
CA GLU A 12 1.51 -12.25 4.99
C GLU A 12 2.06 -13.35 4.06
N GLU A 13 1.25 -13.82 3.10
CA GLU A 13 1.64 -14.81 2.09
C GLU A 13 2.72 -14.27 1.14
N ILE A 14 2.49 -13.09 0.55
CA ILE A 14 3.40 -12.47 -0.42
C ILE A 14 4.76 -12.21 0.23
N TYR A 15 4.77 -11.59 1.41
CA TYR A 15 5.99 -11.15 2.08
C TYR A 15 6.62 -12.19 3.00
N ARG A 16 5.91 -13.30 3.28
CA ARG A 16 6.28 -14.28 4.31
C ARG A 16 6.52 -13.59 5.64
N LEU A 17 5.55 -12.78 6.05
CA LEU A 17 5.57 -12.14 7.36
C LEU A 17 5.36 -13.21 8.44
N PRO A 18 5.89 -12.99 9.66
CA PRO A 18 5.46 -13.79 10.80
C PRO A 18 3.95 -13.66 11.00
N GLN A 19 3.36 -14.56 11.79
CA GLN A 19 1.98 -14.39 12.21
C GLN A 19 1.91 -13.14 13.09
N LEU A 20 1.28 -12.09 12.55
CA LEU A 20 1.02 -10.83 13.24
C LEU A 20 -0.41 -10.85 13.78
N ASP A 21 -0.68 -9.95 14.72
CA ASP A 21 -2.03 -9.76 15.24
C ASP A 21 -2.99 -9.31 14.12
N SER A 22 -4.28 -9.59 14.29
CA SER A 22 -5.27 -9.22 13.27
C SER A 22 -5.44 -7.72 13.23
N VAL A 23 -5.41 -7.12 12.02
CA VAL A 23 -5.70 -5.70 11.82
C VAL A 23 -7.05 -5.27 12.40
N GLN A 24 -8.01 -6.20 12.51
CA GLN A 24 -9.31 -5.96 13.13
C GLN A 24 -9.22 -5.56 14.60
N ASP A 25 -8.26 -6.12 15.33
CA ASP A 25 -8.09 -5.88 16.76
C ASP A 25 -7.50 -4.49 17.03
N TYR A 26 -7.05 -3.79 15.98
CA TYR A 26 -6.47 -2.44 16.03
C TYR A 26 -7.33 -1.40 15.34
N LEU A 27 -8.55 -1.75 14.91
CA LEU A 27 -9.45 -0.76 14.34
C LEU A 27 -9.91 0.23 15.42
N ILE A 28 -9.72 1.51 15.14
CA ILE A 28 -10.20 2.62 15.98
C ILE A 28 -11.27 3.39 15.23
N ASN A 29 -12.10 4.14 15.98
CA ASN A 29 -13.12 5.00 15.39
C ASN A 29 -12.58 6.42 15.14
N GLU A 30 -13.34 7.17 14.35
CA GLU A 30 -12.99 8.55 13.97
C GLU A 30 -12.82 9.47 15.19
N LYS A 31 -13.62 9.27 16.25
CA LYS A 31 -13.53 10.04 17.50
C LYS A 31 -12.16 9.89 18.15
N THR A 32 -11.61 8.67 18.20
CA THR A 32 -10.26 8.41 18.70
C THR A 32 -9.20 9.15 17.87
N VAL A 33 -9.35 9.19 16.55
CA VAL A 33 -8.43 9.93 15.67
C VAL A 33 -8.50 11.44 15.94
N ARG A 34 -9.71 12.00 15.99
CA ARG A 34 -9.91 13.44 16.23
C ARG A 34 -9.42 13.89 17.60
N LEU A 35 -9.46 13.02 18.61
CA LEU A 35 -8.91 13.33 19.94
C LEU A 35 -7.38 13.42 19.95
N ASN A 36 -6.70 12.55 19.18
CA ASN A 36 -5.24 12.54 19.10
C ASN A 36 -4.70 13.57 18.08
N HIS A 37 -5.54 13.97 17.11
CA HIS A 37 -5.20 14.95 16.09
C HIS A 37 -6.33 15.99 15.91
N PRO A 38 -6.59 16.87 16.90
CA PRO A 38 -7.70 17.83 16.85
C PRO A 38 -7.59 18.86 15.71
N HIS A 39 -6.40 19.01 15.12
CA HIS A 39 -6.16 19.87 13.97
C HIS A 39 -6.48 19.22 12.62
N PHE A 40 -6.79 17.92 12.57
CA PHE A 40 -7.28 17.26 11.36
C PHE A 40 -8.72 17.70 11.08
N ARG A 41 -8.85 18.73 10.23
CA ARG A 41 -10.14 19.34 9.86
C ARG A 41 -10.80 18.72 8.62
N ARG A 42 -10.33 17.56 8.16
CA ARG A 42 -10.76 16.97 6.89
C ARG A 42 -11.47 15.64 7.10
N PRO A 43 -12.32 15.23 6.14
CA PRO A 43 -12.74 13.83 6.04
C PRO A 43 -11.48 12.97 5.98
N LEU A 44 -11.40 12.01 6.89
CA LEU A 44 -10.36 11.01 6.90
C LEU A 44 -10.94 9.75 6.27
N GLU A 45 -10.30 9.25 5.24
CA GLU A 45 -10.66 7.97 4.62
C GLU A 45 -9.87 6.83 5.26
N GLU A 46 -8.59 7.07 5.57
CA GLU A 46 -7.70 6.19 6.31
C GLU A 46 -6.78 7.03 7.20
N THR A 47 -6.40 6.50 8.36
CA THR A 47 -5.33 7.05 9.19
C THR A 47 -4.74 5.98 10.09
N LEU A 48 -3.42 5.81 10.03
CA LEU A 48 -2.69 5.02 11.02
C LEU A 48 -2.12 5.93 12.12
N LEU A 49 -2.52 5.67 13.36
CA LEU A 49 -1.91 6.28 14.55
C LEU A 49 -0.84 5.37 15.11
N VAL A 50 0.33 5.94 15.39
CA VAL A 50 1.44 5.25 16.05
C VAL A 50 1.93 6.12 17.20
N ILE A 51 1.93 5.55 18.40
CA ILE A 51 2.49 6.16 19.61
C ILE A 51 3.65 5.29 20.05
N GLU A 52 4.86 5.84 19.98
CA GLU A 52 6.06 5.17 20.47
C GLU A 52 6.24 5.42 21.98
N LYS A 53 6.46 4.34 22.72
CA LYS A 53 6.91 4.35 24.12
C LYS A 53 8.27 3.64 24.21
N PRO A 54 9.01 3.76 25.33
CA PRO A 54 10.38 3.22 25.42
C PRO A 54 10.54 1.73 25.10
N SER A 55 9.52 0.90 25.35
CA SER A 55 9.58 -0.55 25.16
C SER A 55 8.40 -1.13 24.36
N GLU A 56 7.49 -0.28 23.88
CA GLU A 56 6.29 -0.71 23.16
C GLU A 56 5.84 0.36 22.17
N ILE A 57 5.08 -0.06 21.16
CA ILE A 57 4.31 0.85 20.32
C ILE A 57 2.82 0.60 20.57
N GLN A 58 2.03 1.66 20.58
CA GLN A 58 0.59 1.58 20.45
C GLN A 58 0.22 1.97 19.03
N ILE A 59 -0.58 1.14 18.38
CA ILE A 59 -0.98 1.32 17.00
C ILE A 59 -2.51 1.30 16.93
N GLY A 60 -3.09 2.13 16.06
CA GLY A 60 -4.51 2.13 15.79
C GLY A 60 -4.77 2.51 14.34
N LEU A 61 -5.53 1.70 13.63
CA LEU A 61 -5.90 1.94 12.24
C LEU A 61 -7.33 2.44 12.17
N TYR A 62 -7.54 3.60 11.57
CA TYR A 62 -8.85 4.09 11.20
C TYR A 62 -9.05 3.92 9.70
N ILE A 63 -10.20 3.38 9.31
CA ILE A 63 -10.72 3.42 7.95
C ILE A 63 -12.16 3.90 8.06
N ALA A 64 -12.58 4.81 7.19
CA ALA A 64 -13.94 5.34 7.19
C ALA A 64 -14.97 4.21 7.10
N GLU A 65 -15.98 4.27 7.96
CA GLU A 65 -17.01 3.24 8.08
C GLU A 65 -17.74 3.02 6.75
N GLU A 66 -17.97 4.09 5.98
CA GLU A 66 -18.63 4.02 4.68
C GLU A 66 -17.80 3.26 3.65
N ILE A 67 -16.46 3.30 3.73
CA ILE A 67 -15.56 2.52 2.88
C ILE A 67 -15.69 1.04 3.25
N LEU A 68 -15.66 0.71 4.54
CA LEU A 68 -15.79 -0.67 5.00
C LEU A 68 -17.12 -1.28 4.57
N GLN A 69 -18.23 -0.53 4.72
CA GLN A 69 -19.56 -0.96 4.29
C GLN A 69 -19.63 -1.20 2.78
N ARG A 70 -19.09 -0.30 1.95
CA ARG A 70 -19.04 -0.48 0.49
C ARG A 70 -18.23 -1.71 0.08
N LEU A 71 -17.12 -1.97 0.75
CA LEU A 71 -16.27 -3.15 0.53
C LEU A 71 -16.90 -4.47 1.00
N GLU A 72 -17.85 -4.43 1.93
CA GLU A 72 -18.64 -5.59 2.34
C GLU A 72 -19.76 -5.90 1.35
N VAL A 73 -20.41 -4.87 0.78
CA VAL A 73 -21.44 -5.04 -0.24
C VAL A 73 -20.86 -5.59 -1.54
N THR A 74 -19.75 -5.02 -2.02
CA THR A 74 -19.10 -5.45 -3.26
C THR A 74 -17.65 -5.81 -2.99
N SER A 75 -17.38 -7.10 -2.77
CA SER A 75 -16.03 -7.54 -2.45
C SER A 75 -15.09 -7.36 -3.65
N PRO A 76 -13.99 -6.59 -3.53
CA PRO A 76 -13.04 -6.40 -4.62
C PRO A 76 -12.34 -7.71 -5.02
N PHE A 77 -12.27 -8.70 -4.12
CA PHE A 77 -11.72 -10.02 -4.42
C PHE A 77 -12.62 -10.86 -5.33
N GLU A 78 -13.91 -10.57 -5.40
CA GLU A 78 -14.89 -11.21 -6.28
C GLU A 78 -15.00 -10.44 -7.59
N GLU A 79 -15.15 -9.11 -7.49
CA GLU A 79 -15.18 -8.22 -8.65
C GLU A 79 -14.47 -6.89 -8.35
N LEU A 80 -13.26 -6.71 -8.89
CA LEU A 80 -12.57 -5.43 -8.86
C LEU A 80 -12.86 -4.64 -10.14
N GLY A 81 -13.22 -3.38 -10.00
CA GLY A 81 -13.47 -2.49 -11.12
C GLY A 81 -13.40 -1.01 -10.73
N PRO A 82 -13.66 -0.09 -11.68
CA PRO A 82 -13.56 1.35 -11.40
C PRO A 82 -14.48 1.84 -10.27
N HIS A 83 -15.57 1.13 -9.98
CA HIS A 83 -16.56 1.53 -8.98
C HIS A 83 -16.13 1.24 -7.53
N ASN A 84 -15.12 0.39 -7.30
CA ASN A 84 -14.62 0.02 -5.97
C ASN A 84 -13.09 0.03 -5.86
N LEU A 85 -12.39 0.53 -6.88
CA LEU A 85 -10.93 0.59 -6.89
C LEU A 85 -10.40 1.51 -5.79
N ASP A 86 -10.97 2.71 -5.64
CA ASP A 86 -10.50 3.70 -4.67
C ASP A 86 -10.69 3.18 -3.24
N ASP A 87 -11.89 2.70 -2.91
CA ASP A 87 -12.18 2.07 -1.61
C ASP A 87 -11.23 0.90 -1.31
N PHE A 88 -10.96 0.06 -2.33
CA PHE A 88 -10.04 -1.05 -2.16
C PHE A 88 -8.62 -0.56 -1.92
N CYS A 89 -8.16 0.43 -2.68
CA CYS A 89 -6.84 1.04 -2.52
C CYS A 89 -6.67 1.66 -1.13
N THR A 90 -7.68 2.36 -0.61
CA THR A 90 -7.67 2.91 0.76
C THR A 90 -7.53 1.82 1.81
N ALA A 91 -8.31 0.73 1.70
CA ALA A 91 -8.18 -0.41 2.59
C ALA A 91 -6.82 -1.10 2.49
N VAL A 92 -6.26 -1.19 1.28
CA VAL A 92 -4.94 -1.77 1.04
C VAL A 92 -3.84 -0.92 1.66
N GLU A 93 -3.92 0.40 1.52
CA GLU A 93 -2.98 1.35 2.10
C GLU A 93 -2.94 1.23 3.63
N GLY A 94 -4.10 1.26 4.29
CA GLY A 94 -4.17 1.12 5.76
C GLY A 94 -3.61 -0.20 6.28
N VAL A 95 -3.93 -1.32 5.63
CA VAL A 95 -3.39 -2.64 6.03
C VAL A 95 -1.89 -2.74 5.71
N SER A 96 -1.43 -2.18 4.59
CA SER A 96 -0.01 -2.08 4.25
C SER A 96 0.74 -1.32 5.33
N HIS A 97 0.26 -0.12 5.70
CA HIS A 97 0.87 0.70 6.73
C HIS A 97 0.96 -0.04 8.07
N PHE A 98 -0.15 -0.63 8.50
CA PHE A 98 -0.24 -1.41 9.75
C PHE A 98 0.82 -2.53 9.78
N LEU A 99 0.85 -3.39 8.78
CA LEU A 99 1.78 -4.53 8.74
C LEU A 99 3.23 -4.08 8.59
N PHE A 100 3.48 -3.02 7.82
CA PHE A 100 4.82 -2.50 7.60
C PHE A 100 5.43 -1.94 8.87
N VAL A 101 4.66 -1.15 9.64
CA VAL A 101 5.08 -0.61 10.94
C VAL A 101 5.36 -1.75 11.93
N LEU A 102 4.44 -2.70 12.10
CA LEU A 102 4.64 -3.84 13.01
C LEU A 102 5.88 -4.67 12.64
N THR A 103 6.06 -4.95 11.35
CA THR A 103 7.21 -5.71 10.84
C THR A 103 8.53 -4.98 11.08
N ARG A 104 8.54 -3.65 10.96
CA ARG A 104 9.74 -2.84 11.13
C ARG A 104 10.08 -2.65 12.61
N TRP A 105 9.05 -2.43 13.44
CA TRP A 105 9.18 -2.44 14.89
C TRP A 105 9.78 -3.75 15.41
N SER A 106 9.26 -4.90 14.96
CA SER A 106 9.80 -6.22 15.37
C SER A 106 11.23 -6.49 14.89
N GLN A 107 11.73 -5.68 13.95
CA GLN A 107 13.10 -5.74 13.43
C GLN A 107 14.02 -4.68 14.05
N GLU A 108 13.51 -3.90 15.02
CA GLU A 108 14.21 -2.75 15.61
C GLU A 108 14.63 -1.71 14.54
N ARG A 109 13.77 -1.50 13.54
CA ARG A 109 14.00 -0.57 12.43
C ARG A 109 12.99 0.57 12.45
N SER A 110 13.50 1.78 12.27
CA SER A 110 12.65 2.95 12.03
C SER A 110 12.04 2.92 10.61
N VAL A 111 10.90 3.60 10.48
CA VAL A 111 10.21 3.81 9.21
C VAL A 111 10.01 5.30 9.01
N SER A 112 10.45 5.81 7.87
CA SER A 112 10.09 7.18 7.45
C SER A 112 8.71 7.17 6.80
N SER A 113 7.97 8.28 6.92
CA SER A 113 6.68 8.43 6.24
C SER A 113 6.81 8.20 4.73
N LEU A 114 7.89 8.66 4.09
CA LEU A 114 8.11 8.41 2.66
C LEU A 114 8.30 6.91 2.34
N GLU A 115 8.98 6.14 3.20
CA GLU A 115 9.12 4.69 2.99
C GLU A 115 7.78 3.98 3.09
N LEU A 116 6.94 4.43 4.03
CA LEU A 116 5.61 3.91 4.31
C LEU A 116 4.70 4.12 3.08
N GLU A 117 4.59 5.36 2.60
CA GLU A 117 3.78 5.70 1.42
C GLU A 117 4.29 4.97 0.16
N LEU A 118 5.62 4.93 -0.04
CA LEU A 118 6.20 4.20 -1.17
C LEU A 118 5.82 2.72 -1.14
N GLN A 119 5.82 2.09 0.04
CA GLN A 119 5.43 0.69 0.13
C GLN A 119 3.94 0.51 -0.14
N ALA A 120 3.07 1.38 0.40
CA ALA A 120 1.64 1.32 0.17
C ALA A 120 1.27 1.46 -1.31
N GLU A 121 1.92 2.37 -2.04
CA GLU A 121 1.71 2.52 -3.48
C GLU A 121 2.09 1.26 -4.27
N VAL A 122 3.20 0.61 -3.90
CA VAL A 122 3.59 -0.68 -4.49
C VAL A 122 2.58 -1.78 -4.14
N ASP A 123 2.10 -1.81 -2.90
CA ASP A 123 1.16 -2.80 -2.40
C ASP A 123 -0.23 -2.69 -3.04
N LYS A 124 -0.71 -1.46 -3.26
CA LYS A 124 -1.91 -1.17 -4.06
C LYS A 124 -1.80 -1.78 -5.45
N PHE A 125 -0.69 -1.54 -6.15
CA PHE A 125 -0.46 -2.11 -7.48
C PHE A 125 -0.39 -3.64 -7.46
N VAL A 126 0.43 -4.22 -6.59
CA VAL A 126 0.66 -5.68 -6.51
C VAL A 126 -0.64 -6.42 -6.22
N LEU A 127 -1.43 -5.94 -5.26
CA LEU A 127 -2.64 -6.64 -4.87
C LEU A 127 -3.75 -6.48 -5.92
N CYS A 128 -3.91 -5.29 -6.51
CA CYS A 128 -4.83 -5.10 -7.64
C CYS A 128 -4.45 -6.00 -8.83
N LEU A 129 -3.16 -6.10 -9.15
CA LEU A 129 -2.65 -6.98 -10.21
C LEU A 129 -3.06 -8.44 -9.97
N PHE A 130 -2.80 -8.98 -8.77
CA PHE A 130 -3.15 -10.37 -8.45
C PHE A 130 -4.65 -10.63 -8.40
N VAL A 131 -5.45 -9.64 -7.95
CA VAL A 131 -6.91 -9.75 -7.97
C VAL A 131 -7.44 -9.77 -9.40
N LEU A 132 -7.01 -8.83 -10.25
CA LEU A 132 -7.44 -8.76 -11.66
C LEU A 132 -6.99 -9.99 -12.45
N GLU A 133 -5.80 -10.52 -12.18
CA GLU A 133 -5.30 -11.75 -12.79
C GLU A 133 -6.18 -12.94 -12.42
N LYS A 134 -6.52 -13.10 -11.13
CA LYS A 134 -7.42 -14.16 -10.67
C LYS A 134 -8.81 -14.04 -11.31
N GLN A 135 -9.29 -12.82 -11.53
CA GLN A 135 -10.55 -12.52 -12.19
C GLN A 135 -10.47 -12.57 -13.73
N GLN A 136 -9.30 -12.88 -14.30
CA GLN A 136 -9.05 -12.94 -15.76
C GLN A 136 -9.36 -11.62 -16.49
N LYS A 137 -9.26 -10.47 -15.79
CA LYS A 137 -9.57 -9.14 -16.31
C LYS A 137 -8.36 -8.48 -17.00
N ASN A 138 -7.89 -9.07 -18.10
CA ASN A 138 -6.71 -8.59 -18.84
C ASN A 138 -6.79 -7.11 -19.29
N PRO A 139 -7.91 -6.60 -19.84
CA PRO A 139 -7.98 -5.19 -20.24
C PRO A 139 -7.84 -4.21 -19.07
N ALA A 140 -8.46 -4.52 -17.92
CA ALA A 140 -8.33 -3.71 -16.71
C ALA A 140 -6.89 -3.72 -16.19
N ARG A 141 -6.21 -4.87 -16.24
CA ARG A 141 -4.79 -4.99 -15.89
C ARG A 141 -3.90 -4.06 -16.71
N HIS A 142 -4.14 -3.94 -18.02
CA HIS A 142 -3.37 -3.02 -18.88
C HIS A 142 -3.55 -1.54 -18.52
N ARG A 143 -4.68 -1.18 -17.90
CA ARG A 143 -4.99 0.20 -17.48
C ARG A 143 -4.64 0.47 -16.01
N LEU A 144 -4.19 -0.53 -15.27
CA LEU A 144 -3.96 -0.44 -13.82
C LEU A 144 -2.92 0.63 -13.48
N THR A 145 -1.78 0.65 -14.19
CA THR A 145 -0.72 1.64 -13.95
C THR A 145 -1.23 3.08 -14.13
N ALA A 146 -1.99 3.36 -15.19
CA ALA A 146 -2.57 4.69 -15.39
C ALA A 146 -3.58 5.04 -14.30
N SER A 147 -4.41 4.07 -13.88
CA SER A 147 -5.42 4.29 -12.83
C SER A 147 -4.79 4.64 -11.49
N LEU A 148 -3.71 3.96 -11.10
CA LEU A 148 -3.06 4.16 -9.79
C LEU A 148 -2.07 5.33 -9.75
N PHE A 149 -1.37 5.60 -10.85
CA PHE A 149 -0.21 6.52 -10.83
C PHE A 149 -0.40 7.79 -11.66
N GLU A 150 -1.38 7.82 -12.58
CA GLU A 150 -1.61 8.99 -13.45
C GLU A 150 -2.92 9.70 -13.12
N ASN A 151 -3.96 8.96 -12.74
CA ASN A 151 -5.30 9.49 -12.45
C ASN A 151 -5.64 9.57 -10.95
N TYR A 152 -4.63 9.63 -10.07
CA TYR A 152 -4.86 9.77 -8.64
C TYR A 152 -5.18 11.23 -8.27
N HIS A 153 -6.01 11.41 -7.25
CA HIS A 153 -6.41 12.72 -6.76
C HIS A 153 -5.96 12.92 -5.32
N LEU A 154 -5.08 13.91 -5.12
CA LEU A 154 -4.75 14.36 -3.76
C LEU A 154 -5.85 15.28 -3.22
N VAL A 155 -6.10 15.16 -1.93
CA VAL A 155 -7.04 16.05 -1.22
C VAL A 155 -6.61 17.51 -1.43
N PRO A 156 -7.47 18.39 -1.98
CA PRO A 156 -7.09 19.74 -2.41
C PRO A 156 -6.47 20.61 -1.31
N SER A 157 -6.84 20.38 -0.06
CA SER A 157 -6.37 21.17 1.06
C SER A 157 -4.97 20.77 1.54
N MET A 158 -4.36 19.68 1.04
CA MET A 158 -3.09 19.12 1.53
C MET A 158 -1.96 20.15 1.56
N ASN A 159 -1.20 20.18 2.67
CA ASN A 159 -0.06 21.07 2.77
C ASN A 159 1.02 20.65 1.76
N LEU A 160 1.96 21.55 1.48
CA LEU A 160 2.97 21.33 0.45
C LEU A 160 3.90 20.17 0.78
N GLU A 161 4.23 19.96 2.06
CA GLU A 161 5.14 18.89 2.48
C GLU A 161 4.52 17.50 2.28
N ASP A 162 3.28 17.32 2.73
CA ASP A 162 2.50 16.10 2.51
C ASP A 162 2.32 15.85 1.02
N ARG A 163 1.94 16.87 0.24
CA ARG A 163 1.79 16.76 -1.21
C ARG A 163 3.09 16.29 -1.87
N ASN A 164 4.22 16.92 -1.54
CA ASN A 164 5.52 16.51 -2.08
C ASN A 164 5.89 15.07 -1.70
N ARG A 165 5.52 14.63 -0.49
CA ARG A 165 5.74 13.26 -0.03
C ARG A 165 4.92 12.26 -0.85
N TYR A 166 3.62 12.48 -1.01
CA TYR A 166 2.75 11.62 -1.81
C TYR A 166 3.19 11.61 -3.29
N ASP A 167 3.47 12.77 -3.88
CA ASP A 167 3.94 12.87 -5.27
C ASP A 167 5.25 12.08 -5.48
N LEU A 168 6.18 12.18 -4.53
CA LEU A 168 7.45 11.45 -4.59
C LEU A 168 7.25 9.94 -4.41
N ALA A 169 6.44 9.53 -3.44
CA ALA A 169 6.11 8.12 -3.20
C ALA A 169 5.46 7.49 -4.44
N ASN A 170 4.43 8.15 -4.99
CA ASN A 170 3.72 7.71 -6.18
C ASN A 170 4.66 7.62 -7.39
N LYS A 171 5.52 8.61 -7.61
CA LYS A 171 6.52 8.60 -8.69
C LYS A 171 7.52 7.46 -8.56
N LEU A 172 8.03 7.18 -7.36
CA LEU A 172 8.97 6.09 -7.12
C LEU A 172 8.29 4.72 -7.29
N ALA A 173 7.06 4.57 -6.79
CA ALA A 173 6.27 3.36 -6.95
C ALA A 173 5.92 3.09 -8.41
N TRP A 174 5.51 4.12 -9.17
CA TRP A 174 5.28 4.00 -10.61
C TRP A 174 6.52 3.48 -11.35
N GLN A 175 7.71 4.03 -11.06
CA GLN A 175 8.96 3.56 -11.68
C GLN A 175 9.19 2.08 -11.38
N TYR A 176 8.99 1.67 -10.13
CA TYR A 176 9.16 0.28 -9.72
C TYR A 176 8.16 -0.65 -10.42
N CYS A 177 6.87 -0.32 -10.33
CA CYS A 177 5.77 -1.13 -10.84
C CYS A 177 5.77 -1.21 -12.36
N HIS A 178 6.16 -0.13 -13.06
CA HIS A 178 6.33 -0.13 -14.50
C HIS A 178 7.46 -1.06 -14.95
N ILE A 179 8.58 -1.08 -14.23
CA ILE A 179 9.67 -2.03 -14.49
C ILE A 179 9.16 -3.45 -14.25
N LEU A 180 8.53 -3.72 -13.10
CA LEU A 180 7.97 -5.04 -12.79
C LEU A 180 7.03 -5.54 -13.89
N ALA A 181 6.09 -4.71 -14.33
CA ALA A 181 5.11 -5.04 -15.36
C ALA A 181 5.74 -5.32 -16.74
N LYS A 182 6.91 -4.74 -17.01
CA LYS A 182 7.68 -4.98 -18.24
C LYS A 182 8.57 -6.22 -18.17
N THR A 183 9.15 -6.49 -17.00
CA THR A 183 10.20 -7.51 -16.84
C THR A 183 9.68 -8.87 -16.43
N LEU A 184 8.51 -8.95 -15.81
CA LEU A 184 7.97 -10.19 -15.26
C LEU A 184 6.58 -10.43 -15.85
N HIS A 185 6.42 -11.56 -16.53
CA HIS A 185 5.11 -11.96 -17.02
C HIS A 185 4.28 -12.41 -15.80
N PRO A 186 2.95 -12.18 -15.76
CA PRO A 186 2.11 -12.64 -14.64
C PRO A 186 2.16 -14.16 -14.41
N LEU A 187 2.44 -14.92 -15.48
CA LEU A 187 2.67 -16.36 -15.41
C LEU A 187 3.92 -16.73 -14.60
N ASP A 188 4.88 -15.80 -14.44
CA ASP A 188 6.09 -15.92 -13.62
C ASP A 188 5.83 -15.46 -12.18
N ARG A 189 4.71 -15.96 -11.62
CA ARG A 189 4.21 -15.58 -10.31
C ARG A 189 5.24 -15.78 -9.18
N PRO A 190 6.04 -16.88 -9.16
CA PRO A 190 7.07 -17.07 -8.14
C PRO A 190 8.18 -16.01 -8.18
N GLU A 191 8.69 -15.66 -9.37
CA GLU A 191 9.75 -14.68 -9.58
C GLU A 191 9.27 -13.28 -9.23
N LEU A 192 8.06 -12.92 -9.64
CA LEU A 192 7.40 -11.67 -9.25
C LEU A 192 7.27 -11.57 -7.72
N VAL A 193 6.75 -12.61 -7.08
CA VAL A 193 6.60 -12.66 -5.62
C VAL A 193 7.96 -12.59 -4.91
N GLN A 194 8.99 -13.24 -5.45
CA GLN A 194 10.34 -13.18 -4.88
C GLN A 194 10.93 -11.77 -4.98
N GLU A 195 10.73 -11.09 -6.12
CA GLU A 195 11.24 -9.76 -6.37
C GLU A 195 10.56 -8.70 -5.49
N ILE A 196 9.23 -8.69 -5.41
CA ILE A 196 8.49 -7.76 -4.53
C ILE A 196 8.82 -8.02 -3.06
N ARG A 197 8.98 -9.30 -2.67
CA ARG A 197 9.43 -9.65 -1.31
C ARG A 197 10.82 -9.14 -1.01
N ARG A 198 11.75 -9.21 -1.98
CA ARG A 198 13.08 -8.64 -1.84
C ARG A 198 13.01 -7.13 -1.64
N PHE A 199 12.19 -6.43 -2.43
CA PHE A 199 12.00 -4.98 -2.33
C PHE A 199 11.39 -4.55 -0.99
N HIS A 200 10.35 -5.24 -0.51
CA HIS A 200 9.71 -4.96 0.78
C HIS A 200 10.70 -4.99 1.97
N ARG A 201 11.66 -5.91 1.95
CA ARG A 201 12.67 -6.04 3.02
C ARG A 201 13.68 -4.88 3.06
N LYS A 202 13.82 -4.13 1.96
CA LYS A 202 14.76 -3.01 1.85
C LYS A 202 14.23 -1.76 2.54
N GLY A 203 15.15 -1.02 3.17
CA GLY A 203 14.86 0.33 3.66
C GLY A 203 14.80 1.34 2.52
N LEU A 204 14.33 2.55 2.79
CA LEU A 204 14.15 3.61 1.79
C LEU A 204 15.38 3.84 0.88
N GLN A 205 16.57 3.96 1.47
CA GLN A 205 17.79 4.23 0.69
C GLN A 205 18.10 3.12 -0.33
N ASP A 206 17.99 1.86 0.09
CA ASP A 206 18.18 0.70 -0.78
C ASP A 206 17.09 0.64 -1.87
N LYS A 207 15.83 0.96 -1.54
CA LYS A 207 14.74 1.04 -2.52
C LYS A 207 15.05 2.09 -3.60
N ILE A 208 15.48 3.29 -3.20
CA ILE A 208 15.87 4.36 -4.14
C ILE A 208 17.08 3.93 -4.99
N HIS A 209 18.07 3.26 -4.38
CA HIS A 209 19.23 2.74 -5.11
C HIS A 209 18.83 1.73 -6.20
N ILE A 210 17.91 0.81 -5.91
CA ILE A 210 17.37 -0.14 -6.90
C ILE A 210 16.74 0.59 -8.09
N LEU A 211 15.95 1.63 -7.85
CA LEU A 211 15.26 2.39 -8.90
C LEU A 211 16.23 3.21 -9.76
N THR A 212 17.24 3.82 -9.13
CA THR A 212 18.24 4.64 -9.82
C THR A 212 19.27 3.81 -10.60
N SER A 213 19.68 2.65 -10.08
CA SER A 213 20.61 1.74 -10.76
C SER A 213 20.00 1.05 -11.98
N ARG A 214 18.70 0.73 -11.94
CA ARG A 214 17.99 0.16 -13.10
C ARG A 214 17.85 1.13 -14.26
N ARG A 215 17.70 2.44 -14.00
CA ARG A 215 17.71 3.48 -15.04
C ARG A 215 18.99 3.48 -15.89
N ARG A 216 20.15 3.18 -15.29
CA ARG A 216 21.45 3.17 -16.01
C ARG A 216 21.61 1.97 -16.94
N ARG A 217 20.90 0.87 -16.70
CA ARG A 217 20.95 -0.33 -17.57
C ARG A 217 20.02 -0.24 -18.77
N SER A 218 18.94 0.55 -18.70
CA SER A 218 18.01 0.79 -19.81
C SER A 218 18.45 1.90 -20.78
N SER A 219 19.56 2.58 -20.51
CA SER A 219 20.08 3.70 -21.30
C SER A 219 21.35 3.36 -22.11
N LEU A 220 21.72 2.08 -22.19
CA LEU A 220 22.77 1.61 -23.11
C LEU A 220 22.07 1.14 -24.40
N PRO A 221 22.30 1.79 -25.55
CA PRO A 221 21.82 1.27 -26.81
C PRO A 221 22.65 0.02 -27.17
N THR A 222 21.95 -1.08 -27.48
CA THR A 222 22.49 -2.15 -28.33
C THR A 222 22.54 -1.67 -29.77
#